data_AF-A0A6P7U4T7-F1
#
_entry.id   AF-A0A6P7U4T7-F1
#
_cell.length_a   1.000
_cell.length_b   1.000
_cell.length_c   1.000
_cell.angle_alpha   90.00
_cell.angle_beta   90.00
_cell.angle_gamma   90.00
#
_symmetry.space_group_name_H-M   'P 1'
#
loop_
_entity.id
_entity.type
_entity.pdbx_description
1 polymer ?
#
loop_
_entity_poly.entity_id
_entity_poly.type
_entity_poly.pdbx_seq_one_letter_code
_entity_poly.pdbx_strand_id
1 'polypeptide(L)'
;MEKPASVRTDLWEKFKRLEKKTDDLLNKHSKSKVKTSEDDKKEDGSEKLPDSSITSQKNVNSHEEKPSTDNEEIQNCKTSNSDVADCEHEWKDLKQYLDVNSHLQYNPVSTSAPKSGLEKQINEAIAKGDFETAETLSDRLAKREFAVKITGSFEAREYLKRKKDEEMTVKAKKKKKLHWGFEHKQRWEMKGNM
;
A
#
# COMPACT_ATOMS: atom_id res chain seq x y z
N MET A 1 0.73 -38.68 -20.75
CA MET A 1 1.90 -38.49 -21.63
C MET A 1 2.94 -39.54 -21.28
N GLU A 2 3.30 -40.37 -22.27
CA GLU A 2 4.34 -41.39 -22.11
C GLU A 2 5.74 -40.77 -22.14
N LYS A 3 6.72 -41.47 -21.57
CA LYS A 3 8.11 -41.00 -21.51
C LYS A 3 8.74 -41.06 -22.90
N PRO A 4 9.33 -39.96 -23.43
CA PRO A 4 10.08 -40.01 -24.68
C PRO A 4 11.35 -40.87 -24.54
N ALA A 5 11.62 -41.70 -25.55
CA ALA A 5 12.74 -42.66 -25.54
C ALA A 5 14.13 -42.00 -25.47
N SER A 6 14.24 -40.72 -25.82
CA SER A 6 15.48 -39.93 -25.83
C SER A 6 15.90 -39.37 -24.47
N VAL A 7 15.06 -39.50 -23.44
CA VAL A 7 15.28 -38.84 -22.14
C VAL A 7 15.58 -39.87 -21.04
N ARG A 8 16.64 -39.59 -20.28
CA ARG A 8 17.03 -40.39 -19.10
C ARG A 8 15.87 -40.44 -18.10
N THR A 9 15.63 -41.61 -17.51
CA THR A 9 14.54 -41.87 -16.54
C THR A 9 14.49 -40.82 -15.43
N ASP A 10 15.64 -40.51 -14.85
CA ASP A 10 15.75 -39.67 -13.66
C ASP A 10 15.37 -38.21 -13.96
N LEU A 11 15.69 -37.74 -15.18
CA LEU A 11 15.33 -36.40 -15.64
C LEU A 11 13.84 -36.31 -15.93
N TRP A 12 13.24 -37.37 -16.48
CA TRP A 12 11.81 -37.42 -16.72
C TRP A 12 10.99 -37.44 -15.42
N GLU A 13 11.45 -38.18 -14.41
CA GLU A 13 10.82 -38.17 -13.09
C GLU A 13 10.92 -36.79 -12.43
N LYS A 14 12.10 -36.14 -12.53
CA LYS A 14 12.29 -34.77 -12.03
C LYS A 14 11.36 -33.78 -12.72
N PHE A 15 11.18 -33.91 -14.04
CA PHE A 15 10.23 -33.12 -14.81
C PHE A 15 8.79 -33.34 -14.34
N LYS A 16 8.36 -34.59 -14.18
CA LYS A 16 7.01 -34.91 -13.66
C LYS A 16 6.77 -34.43 -12.24
N ARG A 17 7.79 -34.41 -11.38
CA ARG A 17 7.70 -33.80 -10.04
C ARG A 17 7.57 -32.28 -10.11
N LEU A 18 8.23 -31.63 -11.07
CA LEU A 18 8.13 -30.18 -11.27
C LEU A 18 6.75 -29.78 -11.81
N GLU A 19 6.23 -30.50 -12.79
CA GLU A 19 4.89 -30.31 -13.36
C GLU A 19 3.80 -30.41 -12.27
N LYS A 20 3.86 -31.45 -11.43
CA LYS A 20 2.94 -31.56 -10.27
C LYS A 20 3.03 -30.36 -9.32
N LYS A 21 4.24 -29.88 -9.03
CA LYS A 21 4.44 -28.72 -8.15
C LYS A 21 3.87 -27.43 -8.75
N THR A 22 3.99 -27.23 -10.07
CA THR A 22 3.42 -26.05 -10.73
C THR A 22 1.89 -26.10 -10.73
N ASP A 23 1.30 -27.28 -10.98
CA ASP A 23 -0.15 -27.47 -10.94
C ASP A 23 -0.71 -27.27 -9.53
N ASP A 24 0.00 -27.75 -8.50
CA ASP A 24 -0.36 -27.53 -7.10
C ASP A 24 -0.32 -26.05 -6.71
N LEU A 25 0.65 -25.28 -7.22
CA LEU A 25 0.71 -23.82 -6.98
C LEU A 25 -0.44 -23.10 -7.66
N LEU A 26 -0.77 -23.47 -8.90
CA LEU A 26 -1.87 -22.88 -9.65
C LEU A 26 -3.23 -23.20 -9.01
N ASN A 27 -3.40 -24.43 -8.51
CA ASN A 27 -4.59 -24.85 -7.78
C ASN A 27 -4.73 -24.21 -6.38
N LYS A 28 -3.62 -23.85 -5.71
CA LYS A 28 -3.68 -23.08 -4.46
C LYS A 28 -4.19 -21.66 -4.70
N HIS A 29 -3.73 -21.02 -5.77
CA HIS A 29 -4.17 -19.67 -6.14
C HIS A 29 -5.63 -19.61 -6.62
N SER A 30 -6.15 -20.66 -7.24
CA SER A 30 -7.58 -20.73 -7.60
C SER A 30 -8.46 -20.99 -6.38
N LYS A 31 -8.06 -21.88 -5.46
CA LYS A 31 -8.81 -22.17 -4.23
C LYS A 31 -8.84 -20.99 -3.25
N SER A 32 -7.78 -20.18 -3.16
CA SER A 32 -7.80 -18.97 -2.34
C SER A 32 -8.77 -17.91 -2.88
N LYS A 33 -9.06 -17.92 -4.18
CA LYS A 33 -9.96 -16.96 -4.83
C LYS A 33 -11.44 -17.36 -4.73
N VAL A 34 -11.72 -18.66 -4.64
CA VAL A 34 -13.09 -19.19 -4.43
C VAL A 34 -13.53 -19.05 -2.96
N LYS A 35 -12.60 -19.16 -2.01
CA LYS A 35 -12.91 -19.07 -0.58
C LYS A 35 -13.29 -17.66 -0.11
N THR A 36 -12.92 -16.63 -0.87
CA THR A 36 -13.38 -15.24 -0.67
C THR A 36 -14.73 -14.94 -1.33
N SER A 37 -15.37 -15.92 -1.96
CA SER A 37 -16.64 -15.75 -2.70
C SER A 37 -17.75 -16.72 -2.29
N GLU A 38 -17.50 -17.64 -1.34
CA GLU A 38 -18.49 -18.61 -0.86
C GLU A 38 -19.17 -18.21 0.46
N ASP A 39 -18.72 -17.14 1.14
CA ASP A 39 -19.40 -16.62 2.34
C ASP A 39 -20.54 -15.63 2.01
N ASP A 40 -20.67 -15.19 0.75
CA ASP A 40 -21.74 -14.29 0.29
C ASP A 40 -22.61 -14.98 -0.78
N LYS A 41 -23.57 -15.81 -0.36
CA LYS A 41 -24.86 -16.06 -1.08
C LYS A 41 -25.73 -17.08 -0.35
N LYS A 42 -26.70 -16.56 0.41
CA LYS A 42 -28.03 -17.15 0.53
C LYS A 42 -29.05 -16.08 0.15
N GLU A 43 -30.09 -16.55 -0.55
CA GLU A 43 -31.32 -15.84 -0.97
C GLU A 43 -31.13 -14.78 -2.08
N ASP A 44 -31.94 -14.68 -3.13
CA ASP A 44 -33.03 -15.49 -3.65
C ASP A 44 -33.24 -15.10 -5.13
N GLY A 45 -33.87 -15.97 -5.90
CA GLY A 45 -33.97 -15.88 -7.35
C GLY A 45 -34.79 -14.70 -7.90
N SER A 46 -34.42 -14.26 -9.10
CA SER A 46 -35.37 -13.71 -10.07
C SER A 46 -34.82 -13.85 -11.48
N GLU A 47 -35.65 -14.42 -12.36
CA GLU A 47 -35.40 -14.51 -13.78
C GLU A 47 -35.58 -13.17 -14.49
N LYS A 48 -34.91 -13.08 -15.65
CA LYS A 48 -35.19 -12.29 -16.86
C LYS A 48 -34.40 -10.99 -17.08
N LEU A 49 -33.53 -11.08 -18.08
CA LEU A 49 -33.03 -10.01 -18.93
C LEU A 49 -34.18 -9.28 -19.64
N PRO A 50 -33.97 -8.03 -20.09
CA PRO A 50 -33.68 -7.89 -21.52
C PRO A 50 -32.60 -6.85 -21.88
N ASP A 51 -32.11 -7.04 -23.10
CA ASP A 51 -31.17 -6.21 -23.86
C ASP A 51 -31.57 -4.74 -23.98
N SER A 52 -30.58 -3.84 -23.98
CA SER A 52 -30.23 -3.01 -25.16
C SER A 52 -29.35 -1.80 -24.78
N SER A 53 -28.20 -1.75 -25.47
CA SER A 53 -27.43 -0.60 -25.95
C SER A 53 -27.73 0.85 -25.48
N ILE A 54 -26.63 1.61 -25.30
CA ILE A 54 -26.41 3.07 -25.50
C ILE A 54 -26.04 3.87 -24.23
N THR A 55 -24.74 4.20 -24.17
CA THR A 55 -24.12 5.53 -23.97
C THR A 55 -24.69 6.52 -22.94
N SER A 56 -23.79 6.91 -22.02
CA SER A 56 -23.63 8.21 -21.33
C SER A 56 -24.88 8.91 -20.81
N GLN A 57 -24.95 9.12 -19.49
CA GLN A 57 -24.98 10.45 -18.87
C GLN A 57 -24.99 10.34 -17.34
N LYS A 58 -24.38 11.35 -16.72
CA LYS A 58 -24.55 11.71 -15.31
C LYS A 58 -26.04 11.74 -14.97
N ASN A 59 -26.46 11.15 -13.86
CA ASN A 59 -27.28 11.90 -12.93
C ASN A 59 -27.18 11.38 -11.50
N VAL A 60 -27.22 12.34 -10.60
CA VAL A 60 -27.32 12.28 -9.16
C VAL A 60 -28.63 11.57 -8.81
N ASN A 61 -28.61 10.63 -7.87
CA ASN A 61 -29.79 10.34 -7.07
C ASN A 61 -29.37 10.00 -5.65
N SER A 62 -29.75 10.93 -4.77
CA SER A 62 -30.06 10.80 -3.36
C SER A 62 -30.24 9.36 -2.88
N HIS A 63 -29.31 8.90 -2.04
CA HIS A 63 -29.59 7.83 -1.11
C HIS A 63 -29.98 8.49 0.21
N GLU A 64 -31.25 8.34 0.57
CA GLU A 64 -31.78 8.71 1.87
C GLU A 64 -30.90 8.07 2.97
N GLU A 65 -30.42 8.93 3.85
CA GLU A 65 -29.65 8.56 5.03
C GLU A 65 -30.55 7.79 5.99
N LYS A 66 -30.28 6.49 6.15
CA LYS A 66 -30.67 5.79 7.38
C LYS A 66 -29.61 6.14 8.43
N PRO A 67 -29.98 6.63 9.62
CA PRO A 67 -29.02 6.88 10.69
C PRO A 67 -28.56 5.53 11.25
N SER A 68 -27.44 5.03 10.75
CA SER A 68 -26.72 3.92 11.38
C SER A 68 -26.02 4.47 12.62
N THR A 69 -26.64 4.30 13.77
CA THR A 69 -25.98 4.39 15.08
C THR A 69 -25.05 3.20 15.26
N ASP A 70 -23.95 3.19 14.51
CA ASP A 70 -22.89 2.22 14.67
C ASP A 70 -21.66 2.96 15.22
N ASN A 71 -21.71 3.23 16.52
CA ASN A 71 -20.50 3.38 17.32
C ASN A 71 -19.86 1.99 17.40
N GLU A 72 -19.27 1.53 16.29
CA GLU A 72 -18.43 0.34 16.34
C GLU A 72 -17.23 0.69 17.22
N GLU A 73 -17.23 0.07 18.39
CA GLU A 73 -16.11 0.01 19.32
C GLU A 73 -14.83 -0.23 18.52
N ILE A 74 -13.92 0.74 18.58
CA ILE A 74 -12.51 0.50 18.25
C ILE A 74 -12.13 -0.71 19.09
N GLN A 75 -11.94 -1.87 18.44
CA GLN A 75 -11.47 -3.07 19.11
C GLN A 75 -10.16 -2.72 19.80
N ASN A 76 -10.25 -2.49 21.11
CA ASN A 76 -9.11 -2.32 21.97
C ASN A 76 -8.36 -3.64 21.94
N CYS A 77 -7.28 -3.68 21.17
CA CYS A 77 -6.37 -4.81 21.14
C CYS A 77 -5.91 -5.07 22.58
N LYS A 78 -6.33 -6.20 23.15
CA LYS A 78 -5.80 -6.70 24.42
C LYS A 78 -4.35 -7.10 24.17
N THR A 79 -3.45 -6.14 24.26
CA THR A 79 -2.00 -6.32 24.21
C THR A 79 -1.52 -6.78 25.58
N SER A 80 -0.82 -7.91 25.63
CA SER A 80 -0.08 -8.31 26.83
C SER A 80 1.01 -7.27 27.13
N ASN A 81 1.53 -7.20 28.37
CA ASN A 81 2.48 -6.14 28.77
C ASN A 81 3.72 -6.05 27.87
N SER A 82 4.12 -7.12 27.17
CA SER A 82 5.21 -7.07 26.18
C SER A 82 4.80 -6.34 24.89
N ASP A 83 3.56 -6.55 24.42
CA ASP A 83 3.06 -5.99 23.17
C ASP A 83 2.88 -4.46 23.29
N VAL A 84 2.60 -3.95 24.49
CA VAL A 84 2.50 -2.51 24.75
C VAL A 84 3.85 -1.81 24.53
N ALA A 85 4.94 -2.42 24.97
CA ALA A 85 6.28 -1.85 24.81
C ALA A 85 6.72 -1.81 23.33
N ASP A 86 6.38 -2.85 22.57
CA ASP A 86 6.65 -2.90 21.13
C ASP A 86 5.79 -1.87 20.37
N CYS A 87 4.50 -1.75 20.71
CA CYS A 87 3.62 -0.73 20.14
C CYS A 87 4.08 0.70 20.47
N GLU A 88 4.57 0.97 21.68
CA GLU A 88 5.13 2.28 22.04
C GLU A 88 6.38 2.61 21.23
N HIS A 89 7.27 1.63 21.03
CA HIS A 89 8.45 1.81 20.20
C HIS A 89 8.09 2.08 18.74
N GLU A 90 7.14 1.32 18.18
CA GLU A 90 6.62 1.54 16.83
C GLU A 90 5.97 2.91 16.66
N TRP A 91 5.18 3.34 17.65
CA TRP A 91 4.57 4.66 17.65
C TRP A 91 5.62 5.77 17.70
N LYS A 92 6.67 5.62 18.52
CA LYS A 92 7.77 6.58 18.62
C LYS A 92 8.60 6.67 17.34
N ASP A 93 8.80 5.56 16.64
CA ASP A 93 9.44 5.52 15.32
C ASP A 93 8.56 6.23 14.28
N LEU A 94 7.25 5.93 14.25
CA LEU A 94 6.31 6.50 13.29
C LEU A 94 6.09 8.01 13.47
N LYS A 95 6.05 8.50 14.72
CA LYS A 95 5.83 9.92 15.05
C LYS A 95 6.84 10.86 14.38
N GLN A 96 8.03 10.37 14.07
CA GLN A 96 9.07 11.13 13.36
C GLN A 96 8.65 11.53 11.94
N TYR A 97 7.70 10.82 11.32
CA TYR A 97 7.28 11.03 9.94
C TYR A 97 5.99 11.85 9.79
N LEU A 98 5.26 12.12 10.87
CA LEU A 98 3.94 12.76 10.82
C LEU A 98 3.95 14.19 10.26
N ASP A 99 4.94 15.02 10.62
CA ASP A 99 4.94 16.46 10.30
C ASP A 99 6.17 16.95 9.50
N VAL A 100 7.00 16.03 8.99
CA VAL A 100 8.25 16.36 8.28
C VAL A 100 8.02 17.31 7.10
N ASN A 101 6.89 17.14 6.39
CA ASN A 101 6.54 17.90 5.19
C ASN A 101 5.53 19.02 5.42
N SER A 102 5.23 19.39 6.67
CA SER A 102 4.27 20.45 7.00
C SER A 102 4.58 21.79 6.32
N HIS A 103 5.86 22.14 6.23
CA HIS A 103 6.34 23.37 5.60
C HIS A 103 6.07 23.45 4.08
N LEU A 104 5.91 22.31 3.40
CA LEU A 104 5.62 22.28 1.95
C LEU A 104 4.14 22.54 1.64
N GLN A 105 3.26 22.42 2.63
CA GLN A 105 1.82 22.63 2.47
C GLN A 105 1.44 24.12 2.54
N TYR A 106 2.37 24.98 2.97
CA TYR A 106 2.15 26.42 2.99
C TYR A 106 2.24 27.00 1.58
N ASN A 107 1.10 27.32 0.99
CA ASN A 107 1.04 28.08 -0.26
C ASN A 107 0.55 29.52 0.04
N PRO A 108 1.44 30.52 0.01
CA PRO A 108 1.09 31.91 0.35
C PRO A 108 0.15 32.58 -0.66
N VAL A 109 -0.07 31.98 -1.84
CA VAL A 109 -0.81 32.61 -2.96
C VAL A 109 -2.06 31.81 -3.37
N SER A 110 -2.36 30.67 -2.75
CA SER A 110 -3.54 29.88 -3.14
C SER A 110 -4.82 30.39 -2.50
N THR A 111 -5.81 30.69 -3.34
CA THR A 111 -7.23 30.51 -3.03
C THR A 111 -7.41 29.22 -2.22
N SER A 112 -8.09 29.29 -1.07
CA SER A 112 -8.24 28.10 -0.22
C SER A 112 -8.78 26.95 -1.06
N ALA A 113 -8.29 25.74 -0.80
CA ALA A 113 -8.87 24.56 -1.41
C ALA A 113 -10.40 24.58 -1.20
N PRO A 114 -11.19 24.07 -2.16
CA PRO A 114 -12.63 24.01 -1.99
C PRO A 114 -12.95 23.23 -0.72
N LYS A 115 -13.82 23.81 0.11
CA LYS A 115 -14.19 23.23 1.41
C LYS A 115 -14.66 21.78 1.25
N SER A 116 -14.16 20.90 2.11
CA SER A 116 -14.58 19.51 2.21
C SER A 116 -16.08 19.41 2.55
N GLY A 117 -16.72 18.28 2.20
CA GLY A 117 -18.14 18.05 2.51
C GLY A 117 -18.46 18.18 4.01
N LEU A 118 -17.59 17.61 4.87
CA LEU A 118 -17.73 17.73 6.33
C LEU A 118 -17.57 19.17 6.81
N GLU A 119 -16.65 19.95 6.23
CA GLU A 119 -16.47 21.36 6.58
C GLU A 119 -17.71 22.19 6.21
N LYS A 120 -18.38 21.86 5.10
CA LYS A 120 -19.65 22.51 4.75
C LYS A 120 -20.75 22.19 5.76
N GLN A 121 -20.89 20.92 6.15
CA GLN A 121 -21.85 20.49 7.17
C GLN A 121 -21.59 21.15 8.53
N ILE A 122 -20.32 21.27 8.94
CA ILE A 122 -19.93 22.00 10.16
C ILE A 122 -20.38 23.47 10.06
N ASN A 123 -20.10 24.15 8.94
CA ASN A 123 -20.53 25.54 8.74
C ASN A 123 -22.06 25.68 8.74
N GLU A 124 -22.79 24.72 8.17
CA GLU A 124 -24.25 24.70 8.18
C GLU A 124 -24.82 24.50 9.59
N ALA A 125 -24.25 23.61 10.40
CA ALA A 125 -24.63 23.41 11.80
C ALA A 125 -24.39 24.66 12.64
N ILE A 126 -23.24 25.32 12.46
CA ILE A 126 -22.92 26.60 13.10
C ILE A 126 -23.92 27.69 12.68
N ALA A 127 -24.25 27.79 11.39
CA ALA A 127 -25.22 28.76 10.89
C ALA A 127 -26.63 28.53 11.46
N LYS A 128 -27.00 27.28 11.74
CA LYS A 128 -28.25 26.89 12.40
C LYS A 128 -28.21 27.10 13.93
N GLY A 129 -27.03 27.31 14.51
CA GLY A 129 -26.83 27.47 15.96
C GLY A 129 -26.77 26.14 16.73
N ASP A 130 -26.60 25.01 16.04
CA ASP A 130 -26.57 23.68 16.63
C ASP A 130 -25.11 23.26 16.90
N PHE A 131 -24.60 23.65 18.07
CA PHE A 131 -23.17 23.52 18.39
C PHE A 131 -22.75 22.08 18.72
N GLU A 132 -23.64 21.29 19.33
CA GLU A 132 -23.36 19.89 19.68
C GLU A 132 -23.07 19.07 18.41
N THR A 133 -23.89 19.25 17.37
CA THR A 133 -23.69 18.57 16.09
C THR A 133 -22.42 19.07 15.37
N ALA A 134 -22.12 20.37 15.43
CA ALA A 134 -20.89 20.92 14.87
C ALA A 134 -19.63 20.34 15.53
N GLU A 135 -19.64 20.16 16.85
CA GLU A 135 -18.52 19.57 17.61
C GLU A 135 -18.28 18.11 17.21
N THR A 136 -19.34 17.29 17.16
CA THR A 136 -19.21 15.87 16.74
C THR A 136 -18.68 15.73 15.31
N LEU A 137 -19.11 16.59 14.39
CA LEU A 137 -18.61 16.64 13.02
C LEU A 137 -17.15 17.09 12.95
N SER A 138 -16.75 18.04 13.81
CA SER A 138 -15.36 18.50 13.93
C SER A 138 -14.44 17.40 14.44
N ASP A 139 -14.83 16.67 15.49
CA ASP A 139 -14.07 15.54 16.00
C ASP A 139 -13.91 14.43 14.96
N ARG A 140 -14.98 14.16 14.20
CA ARG A 140 -14.94 13.22 13.09
C ARG A 140 -13.96 13.67 12.01
N LEU A 141 -13.98 14.96 11.64
CA LEU A 141 -13.04 15.51 10.66
C LEU A 141 -11.60 15.40 11.17
N ALA A 142 -11.34 15.75 12.43
CA ALA A 142 -10.02 15.66 13.03
C ALA A 142 -9.47 14.22 13.04
N LYS A 143 -10.30 13.23 13.42
CA LYS A 143 -9.94 11.80 13.36
C LYS A 143 -9.59 11.36 11.94
N ARG A 144 -10.37 11.79 10.95
CA ARG A 144 -10.13 11.47 9.54
C ARG A 144 -8.81 12.04 9.03
N GLU A 145 -8.57 13.34 9.25
CA GLU A 145 -7.34 14.00 8.82
C GLU A 145 -6.11 13.40 9.53
N PHE A 146 -6.26 13.02 10.80
CA PHE A 146 -5.20 12.33 11.53
C PHE A 146 -4.91 10.93 10.97
N ALA A 147 -5.93 10.16 10.59
CA ALA A 147 -5.75 8.87 9.94
C ALA A 147 -4.98 9.01 8.61
N VAL A 148 -5.28 10.04 7.81
CA VAL A 148 -4.52 10.34 6.58
C VAL A 148 -3.04 10.59 6.91
N LYS A 149 -2.73 11.39 7.95
CA LYS A 149 -1.34 11.61 8.38
C LYS A 149 -0.63 10.33 8.81
N ILE A 150 -1.34 9.43 9.52
CA ILE A 150 -0.79 8.12 9.91
C ILE A 150 -0.45 7.30 8.66
N THR A 151 -1.37 7.18 7.69
CA THR A 151 -1.13 6.41 6.46
C THR A 151 0.08 6.95 5.68
N GLY A 152 0.18 8.26 5.48
CA GLY A 152 1.34 8.87 4.83
C GLY A 152 2.65 8.65 5.58
N SER A 153 2.60 8.57 6.92
CA SER A 153 3.78 8.27 7.74
C SER A 153 4.28 6.85 7.53
N PHE A 154 3.36 5.88 7.40
CA PHE A 154 3.72 4.49 7.08
C PHE A 154 4.37 4.39 5.69
N GLU A 155 3.76 5.01 4.68
CA GLU A 155 4.31 5.04 3.33
C GLU A 155 5.73 5.65 3.30
N ALA A 156 5.95 6.76 4.00
CA ALA A 156 7.26 7.40 4.11
C ALA A 156 8.30 6.48 4.77
N ARG A 157 7.93 5.78 5.85
CA ARG A 157 8.79 4.82 6.54
C ARG A 157 9.19 3.66 5.62
N GLU A 158 8.24 3.07 4.90
CA GLU A 158 8.50 1.99 3.95
C GLU A 158 9.38 2.44 2.79
N TYR A 159 9.12 3.63 2.25
CA TYR A 159 9.94 4.21 1.20
C TYR A 159 11.41 4.35 1.63
N LEU A 160 11.67 4.84 2.84
CA LEU A 160 13.02 4.98 3.36
C LEU A 160 13.71 3.64 3.60
N LYS A 161 12.99 2.62 4.09
CA LYS A 161 13.52 1.25 4.21
C LYS A 161 13.93 0.72 2.84
N ARG A 162 13.02 0.80 1.86
CA ARG A 162 13.28 0.38 0.49
C ARG A 162 14.47 1.12 -0.12
N LYS A 163 14.59 2.43 0.11
CA LYS A 163 15.73 3.23 -0.38
C LYS A 163 17.06 2.79 0.22
N LYS A 164 17.11 2.52 1.52
CA LYS A 164 18.32 1.99 2.18
C LYS A 164 18.70 0.63 1.61
N ASP A 165 17.74 -0.26 1.40
CA ASP A 165 18.00 -1.59 0.83
C ASP A 165 18.51 -1.48 -0.61
N GLU A 166 17.88 -0.66 -1.44
CA GLU A 166 18.34 -0.35 -2.81
C GLU A 166 19.79 0.16 -2.78
N GLU A 167 20.12 1.12 -1.93
CA GLU A 167 21.49 1.61 -1.77
C GLU A 167 22.48 0.53 -1.33
N MET A 168 22.09 -0.34 -0.40
CA MET A 168 22.92 -1.45 0.06
C MET A 168 23.18 -2.45 -1.07
N THR A 169 22.17 -2.79 -1.86
CA THR A 169 22.37 -3.66 -3.04
C THR A 169 23.24 -3.00 -4.10
N VAL A 170 23.10 -1.69 -4.33
CA VAL A 170 23.96 -0.94 -5.26
C VAL A 170 25.39 -0.90 -4.74
N LYS A 171 25.61 -0.63 -3.45
CA LYS A 171 26.93 -0.66 -2.80
C LYS A 171 27.56 -2.05 -2.89
N ALA A 172 26.79 -3.11 -2.68
CA ALA A 172 27.27 -4.49 -2.83
C ALA A 172 27.62 -4.86 -4.28
N LYS A 173 26.86 -4.36 -5.26
CA LYS A 173 27.11 -4.57 -6.69
C LYS A 173 28.28 -3.73 -7.24
N LYS A 174 28.65 -2.64 -6.57
CA LYS A 174 29.82 -1.84 -6.96
C LYS A 174 31.09 -2.69 -6.81
N LYS A 175 31.61 -3.15 -7.95
CA LYS A 175 32.90 -3.84 -8.01
C LYS A 175 33.99 -2.91 -7.48
N LYS A 176 34.90 -3.44 -6.65
CA LYS A 176 36.10 -2.69 -6.23
C LYS A 176 36.84 -2.25 -7.48
N LYS A 177 37.19 -0.95 -7.56
CA LYS A 177 37.99 -0.42 -8.66
C LYS A 177 39.34 -1.13 -8.62
N LEU A 178 39.48 -2.10 -9.51
CA LEU A 178 40.59 -3.03 -9.53
C LEU A 178 41.81 -2.23 -10.03
N HIS A 179 42.86 -2.11 -9.24
CA HIS A 179 44.00 -1.20 -9.48
C HIS A 179 44.88 -1.56 -10.71
N TRP A 180 44.45 -2.48 -11.59
CA TRP A 180 45.17 -2.86 -12.81
C TRP A 180 45.16 -1.80 -13.91
N GLY A 181 44.83 -0.54 -13.59
CA GLY A 181 45.15 0.55 -14.47
C GLY A 181 46.64 0.50 -14.75
N PHE A 182 46.99 0.32 -16.03
CA PHE A 182 48.31 0.55 -16.60
C PHE A 182 48.99 1.68 -15.84
N GLU A 183 49.95 1.34 -14.96
CA GLU A 183 50.89 2.32 -14.45
C GLU A 183 51.53 2.93 -15.69
N HIS A 184 51.30 4.22 -15.95
CA HIS A 184 51.97 4.89 -17.03
C HIS A 184 53.44 4.94 -16.67
N LYS A 185 54.17 3.87 -16.99
CA LYS A 185 55.62 3.83 -16.91
C LYS A 185 56.07 5.01 -17.74
N GLN A 186 56.60 6.00 -17.05
CA GLN A 186 57.05 7.24 -17.63
C GLN A 186 57.99 6.89 -18.80
N ARG A 187 57.53 7.13 -20.04
CA ARG A 187 58.24 6.70 -21.27
C ARG A 187 59.67 7.22 -21.36
N TRP A 188 60.05 8.21 -20.55
CA TRP A 188 61.39 8.77 -20.46
C TRP A 188 62.37 7.94 -19.61
N GLU A 189 61.91 7.00 -18.77
CA GLU A 189 62.80 6.10 -18.00
C GLU A 189 63.25 4.85 -18.79
N MET A 190 62.55 4.46 -19.85
CA MET A 190 62.91 3.29 -20.67
C MET A 190 63.77 3.62 -21.89
N LYS A 191 64.09 4.89 -22.12
CA LYS A 191 64.92 5.36 -23.25
C LYS A 191 66.13 6.12 -22.74
N GLY A 192 66.92 5.48 -21.89
CA GLY A 192 68.12 6.07 -21.30
C GLY A 192 69.11 5.00 -20.86
N ASN A 193 69.50 4.12 -21.78
CA ASN A 193 70.75 3.37 -21.68
C ASN A 193 71.14 2.91 -23.10
N MET A 194 71.67 3.85 -23.88
CA MET A 194 72.40 3.59 -25.12
C MET A 194 73.47 4.66 -25.29
#